data_AF-A0A518LN14-F1
#
_entry.id   AF-A0A518LN14-F1
#
_cell.length_a   1.000
_cell.length_b   1.000
_cell.length_c   1.000
_cell.angle_alpha   90.00
_cell.angle_beta   90.00
_cell.angle_gamma   90.00
#
_symmetry.space_group_name_H-M   'P 1'
#
loop_
_entity.id
_entity.type
_entity.pdbx_description
1 polymer ?
#
loop_
_entity_poly.entity_id
_entity_poly.type
_entity_poly.pdbx_seq_one_letter_code
_entity_poly.pdbx_strand_id
1 'polypeptide(L)'
;MNPTNPRRPPKSQPIELQPLKDACEATGRAGENDPAPEIDPPFELAPLAGEPNSTGPRDIGKVEQASAAYEAPIPAHPLHVCPTCDYNLTGLTSRRCPECGEPFTLIDARRTAIDKSFGWSTRLRMLPQWERARLLVGVALTVISILAVNVIHLGAGRSLVSFQGGLMVVALLPMLIWSGFLQDIMGWTPSDVALIVGVVMTGIGVLFILF
;
A
#
# COMPACT_ATOMS: atom_id res chain seq x y z
N MET A 1 46.90 -16.98 -24.11
CA MET A 1 46.12 -16.42 -22.98
C MET A 1 44.72 -16.98 -23.06
N ASN A 2 44.26 -17.67 -22.02
CA ASN A 2 43.05 -18.49 -22.00
C ASN A 2 41.95 -17.71 -21.24
N PRO A 3 40.78 -17.41 -21.83
CA PRO A 3 39.77 -16.61 -21.14
C PRO A 3 39.10 -17.39 -20.00
N THR A 4 39.16 -16.80 -18.81
CA THR A 4 38.61 -17.30 -17.56
C THR A 4 37.08 -17.36 -17.60
N ASN A 5 36.55 -18.56 -17.37
CA ASN A 5 35.12 -18.88 -17.30
C ASN A 5 34.47 -18.27 -16.05
N PRO A 6 33.46 -17.39 -16.16
CA PRO A 6 32.79 -16.80 -15.01
C PRO A 6 31.98 -17.85 -14.24
N ARG A 7 32.24 -17.94 -12.92
CA ARG A 7 31.68 -18.92 -11.99
C ARG A 7 30.15 -18.93 -12.01
N ARG A 8 29.59 -20.12 -12.26
CA ARG A 8 28.18 -20.47 -12.12
C ARG A 8 27.76 -20.31 -10.64
N PRO A 9 26.68 -19.58 -10.31
CA PRO A 9 26.17 -19.50 -8.95
C PRO A 9 25.65 -20.87 -8.47
N PRO A 10 25.74 -21.16 -7.15
CA PRO A 10 25.33 -22.45 -6.59
C PRO A 10 23.82 -22.68 -6.75
N LYS A 11 23.43 -23.92 -7.08
CA LYS A 11 22.04 -24.39 -7.09
C LYS A 11 21.44 -24.20 -5.70
N SER A 12 20.48 -23.29 -5.56
CA SER A 12 19.58 -23.23 -4.40
C SER A 12 18.75 -24.50 -4.35
N GLN A 13 18.72 -25.15 -3.19
CA GLN A 13 17.91 -26.35 -2.95
C GLN A 13 16.41 -26.00 -3.02
N PRO A 14 15.54 -26.97 -3.38
CA PRO A 14 14.10 -26.76 -3.43
C PRO A 14 13.57 -26.45 -2.02
N ILE A 15 12.84 -25.35 -1.89
CA ILE A 15 12.10 -25.02 -0.68
C ILE A 15 10.86 -25.92 -0.67
N GLU A 16 10.82 -26.87 0.26
CA GLU A 16 9.68 -27.74 0.51
C GLU A 16 8.58 -26.92 1.19
N LEU A 17 7.62 -26.42 0.41
CA LEU A 17 6.44 -25.73 0.90
C LEU A 17 5.52 -26.74 1.59
N GLN A 18 5.35 -26.57 2.91
CA GLN A 18 4.37 -27.34 3.65
C GLN A 18 2.94 -26.99 3.18
N PRO A 19 2.02 -27.98 3.12
CA PRO A 19 0.66 -27.77 2.68
C PRO A 19 -0.10 -26.92 3.72
N LEU A 20 -0.45 -25.71 3.32
CA LEU A 20 -1.37 -24.82 4.02
C LEU A 20 -2.79 -25.39 3.93
N LYS A 21 -3.04 -26.44 4.71
CA LYS A 21 -4.38 -26.93 5.01
C LYS A 21 -4.95 -26.07 6.15
N ASP A 22 -6.21 -25.73 6.00
CA ASP A 22 -7.11 -25.21 7.05
C ASP A 22 -7.09 -23.69 7.27
N ALA A 23 -7.76 -22.96 6.37
CA ALA A 23 -8.42 -21.69 6.69
C ALA A 23 -9.50 -21.32 5.65
N CYS A 24 -10.48 -22.21 5.44
CA CYS A 24 -11.78 -21.85 4.85
C CYS A 24 -12.82 -21.91 5.96
N GLU A 25 -12.87 -20.88 6.80
CA GLU A 25 -13.98 -20.68 7.72
C GLU A 25 -14.90 -19.62 7.14
N ALA A 26 -16.06 -20.10 6.71
CA ALA A 26 -17.12 -19.35 6.08
C ALA A 26 -17.73 -18.33 7.06
N THR A 27 -17.65 -17.06 6.71
CA THR A 27 -18.52 -16.03 7.27
C THR A 27 -19.58 -15.67 6.23
N GLY A 28 -20.70 -16.38 6.31
CA GLY A 28 -21.97 -15.87 5.79
C GLY A 28 -22.45 -14.74 6.68
N ARG A 29 -22.74 -13.57 6.09
CA ARG A 29 -23.61 -12.59 6.73
C ARG A 29 -24.62 -12.08 5.72
N ALA A 30 -25.86 -12.14 6.18
CA ALA A 30 -27.09 -11.88 5.48
C ALA A 30 -27.21 -10.40 5.08
N GLY A 31 -28.11 -10.17 4.12
CA GLY A 31 -28.30 -8.89 3.47
C GLY A 31 -28.81 -7.80 4.38
N GLU A 32 -28.39 -6.59 4.04
CA GLU A 32 -29.04 -5.35 4.45
C GLU A 32 -29.34 -4.61 3.13
N ASN A 33 -30.64 -4.44 2.86
CA ASN A 33 -31.15 -3.69 1.72
C ASN A 33 -31.13 -2.21 2.13
N ASP A 34 -30.10 -1.46 1.72
CA ASP A 34 -30.15 0.00 1.77
C ASP A 34 -30.67 0.55 0.44
N PRO A 35 -31.72 1.40 0.46
CA PRO A 35 -32.19 2.07 -0.74
C PRO A 35 -31.14 3.06 -1.25
N ALA A 36 -30.87 2.99 -2.55
CA ALA A 36 -29.96 3.87 -3.26
C ALA A 36 -30.33 5.36 -3.02
N PRO A 37 -29.35 6.24 -2.76
CA PRO A 37 -29.61 7.67 -2.76
C PRO A 37 -29.95 8.12 -4.18
N GLU A 38 -31.14 8.68 -4.32
CA GLU A 38 -31.63 9.38 -5.51
C GLU A 38 -30.77 10.63 -5.71
N ILE A 39 -29.87 10.56 -6.70
CA ILE A 39 -29.04 11.69 -7.12
C ILE A 39 -29.80 12.42 -8.22
N ASP A 40 -30.32 13.60 -7.89
CA ASP A 40 -30.86 14.55 -8.86
C ASP A 40 -29.81 14.92 -9.93
N PRO A 41 -30.10 14.79 -11.24
CA PRO A 41 -29.35 15.51 -12.26
C PRO A 41 -30.05 16.86 -12.53
N PRO A 42 -29.29 17.96 -12.51
CA PRO A 42 -29.33 18.80 -13.70
C PRO A 42 -27.96 19.43 -13.96
N PHE A 43 -27.17 18.79 -14.82
CA PHE A 43 -26.20 19.55 -15.60
C PHE A 43 -26.58 19.41 -17.06
N GLU A 44 -27.40 20.38 -17.48
CA GLU A 44 -27.75 20.68 -18.86
C GLU A 44 -26.45 21.06 -19.59
N LEU A 45 -25.78 20.05 -20.17
CA LEU A 45 -24.62 20.25 -21.01
C LEU A 45 -25.08 20.92 -22.30
N ALA A 46 -24.64 22.17 -22.48
CA ALA A 46 -24.81 22.91 -23.71
C ALA A 46 -24.36 22.08 -24.93
N PRO A 47 -25.07 22.17 -26.07
CA PRO A 47 -24.69 21.46 -27.29
C PRO A 47 -23.38 22.04 -27.82
N LEU A 48 -22.29 21.29 -27.69
CA LEU A 48 -21.06 21.51 -28.44
C LEU A 48 -21.35 21.20 -29.92
N ALA A 49 -21.88 22.19 -30.62
CA ALA A 49 -21.97 22.22 -32.05
C ALA A 49 -20.54 22.20 -32.63
N GLY A 50 -20.20 21.10 -33.32
CA GLY A 50 -18.95 21.00 -34.08
C GLY A 50 -18.38 19.60 -34.13
N GLU A 51 -19.13 18.63 -34.66
CA GLU A 51 -18.54 17.37 -35.12
C GLU A 51 -17.85 17.61 -36.47
N PRO A 52 -16.52 17.53 -36.58
CA PRO A 52 -15.89 17.41 -37.88
C PRO A 52 -16.17 16.01 -38.42
N ASN A 53 -17.03 15.95 -39.44
CA ASN A 53 -17.18 14.83 -40.37
C ASN A 53 -15.80 14.22 -40.72
N SER A 54 -15.51 13.04 -40.19
CA SER A 54 -14.45 12.16 -40.71
C SER A 54 -15.02 10.78 -41.06
N THR A 55 -16.02 10.77 -41.94
CA THR A 55 -16.45 9.59 -42.71
C THR A 55 -15.44 9.31 -43.82
N GLY A 56 -14.24 8.91 -43.42
CA GLY A 56 -13.34 8.14 -44.28
C GLY A 56 -13.34 6.70 -43.77
N PRO A 57 -13.52 5.68 -44.64
CA PRO A 57 -13.32 4.29 -44.23
C PRO A 57 -11.85 4.16 -43.82
N ARG A 58 -11.59 4.11 -42.51
CA ARG A 58 -10.28 3.74 -41.98
C ARG A 58 -10.07 2.30 -42.42
N ASP A 59 -9.25 2.15 -43.45
CA ASP A 59 -8.73 0.88 -43.93
C ASP A 59 -8.13 0.15 -42.72
N ILE A 60 -8.87 -0.84 -42.19
CA ILE A 60 -8.46 -1.72 -41.08
C ILE A 60 -7.46 -2.76 -41.63
N GLY A 61 -6.63 -2.36 -42.59
CA GLY A 61 -5.59 -3.17 -43.20
C GLY A 61 -4.32 -3.16 -42.36
N LYS A 62 -4.39 -3.61 -41.09
CA LYS A 62 -3.20 -4.01 -40.29
C LYS A 62 -3.53 -4.60 -38.90
N VAL A 63 -4.38 -5.62 -38.81
CA VAL A 63 -4.54 -6.39 -37.55
C VAL A 63 -3.51 -7.54 -37.46
N GLU A 64 -2.87 -7.94 -38.56
CA GLU A 64 -1.83 -8.99 -38.57
C GLU A 64 -0.52 -8.61 -37.86
N GLN A 65 -0.31 -7.33 -37.51
CA GLN A 65 0.91 -6.90 -36.81
C GLN A 65 0.86 -7.09 -35.28
N ALA A 66 -0.28 -7.47 -34.71
CA ALA A 66 -0.40 -7.67 -33.27
C ALA A 66 0.12 -9.04 -32.79
N SER A 67 0.13 -10.08 -33.63
CA SER A 67 0.49 -11.44 -33.19
C SER A 67 2.01 -11.62 -33.00
N ALA A 68 2.84 -11.00 -33.85
CA ALA A 68 4.29 -11.11 -33.76
C ALA A 68 4.87 -10.48 -32.47
N ALA A 69 4.15 -9.53 -31.85
CA ALA A 69 4.58 -8.91 -30.59
C ALA A 69 4.41 -9.81 -29.36
N TYR A 70 3.64 -10.91 -29.46
CA TYR A 70 3.41 -11.82 -28.33
C TYR A 70 4.56 -12.82 -28.09
N GLU A 71 5.39 -13.06 -29.10
CA GLU A 71 6.48 -14.04 -29.03
C GLU A 71 7.81 -13.45 -28.54
N ALA A 72 7.86 -12.12 -28.34
CA ALA A 72 9.04 -11.47 -27.78
C ALA A 72 9.25 -11.90 -26.31
N PRO A 73 10.49 -12.27 -25.93
CA PRO A 73 10.83 -12.65 -24.56
C PRO A 73 10.60 -11.49 -23.60
N ILE A 74 10.31 -11.81 -22.34
CA ILE A 74 10.04 -10.80 -21.31
C ILE A 74 11.35 -10.09 -20.97
N PRO A 75 11.41 -8.75 -21.05
CA PRO A 75 12.62 -8.02 -20.74
C PRO A 75 13.01 -8.28 -19.27
N ALA A 76 14.31 -8.39 -19.00
CA ALA A 76 14.81 -8.61 -17.64
C ALA A 76 14.48 -7.43 -16.71
N HIS A 77 14.33 -6.22 -17.28
CA HIS A 77 14.01 -4.99 -16.56
C HIS A 77 12.95 -4.20 -17.33
N PRO A 78 11.96 -3.57 -16.66
CA PRO A 78 11.73 -3.49 -15.21
C PRO A 78 11.21 -4.80 -14.57
N LEU A 79 11.03 -4.82 -13.24
CA LEU A 79 10.47 -5.98 -12.52
C LEU A 79 9.04 -6.28 -13.02
N HIS A 80 8.73 -7.55 -13.22
CA HIS A 80 7.41 -8.06 -13.62
C HIS A 80 7.00 -9.17 -12.64
N VAL A 81 5.78 -9.11 -12.12
CA VAL A 81 5.29 -10.01 -11.05
C VAL A 81 3.93 -10.57 -11.45
N CYS A 82 3.73 -11.87 -11.24
CA CYS A 82 2.46 -12.52 -11.53
C CYS A 82 1.32 -11.91 -10.69
N PRO A 83 0.16 -11.55 -11.29
CA PRO A 83 -0.99 -11.02 -10.56
C PRO A 83 -1.60 -12.01 -9.56
N THR A 84 -1.45 -13.32 -9.80
CA THR A 84 -2.11 -14.36 -9.02
C THR A 84 -1.26 -14.91 -7.87
N CYS A 85 0.03 -15.16 -8.12
CA CYS A 85 0.91 -15.87 -7.17
C CYS A 85 2.21 -15.15 -6.82
N ASP A 86 2.40 -13.93 -7.29
CA ASP A 86 3.56 -13.08 -6.98
C ASP A 86 4.91 -13.59 -7.44
N TYR A 87 4.92 -14.61 -8.30
CA TYR A 87 6.14 -15.11 -8.90
C TYR A 87 6.82 -14.05 -9.78
N ASN A 88 8.14 -13.98 -9.73
CA ASN A 88 8.92 -13.06 -10.56
C ASN A 88 8.96 -13.55 -12.02
N LEU A 89 8.38 -12.77 -12.92
CA LEU A 89 8.24 -13.09 -14.34
C LEU A 89 9.39 -12.50 -15.19
N THR A 90 10.34 -11.77 -14.61
CA THR A 90 11.45 -11.18 -15.39
C THR A 90 12.33 -12.22 -16.04
N GLY A 91 12.61 -12.06 -17.33
CA GLY A 91 13.52 -12.93 -18.08
C GLY A 91 12.91 -14.27 -18.54
N LEU A 92 11.60 -14.48 -18.33
CA LEU A 92 10.91 -15.65 -18.88
C LEU A 92 10.67 -15.50 -20.39
N THR A 93 10.76 -16.61 -21.11
CA THR A 93 10.47 -16.67 -22.55
C THR A 93 8.99 -16.93 -22.84
N SER A 94 8.23 -17.46 -21.89
CA SER A 94 6.81 -17.77 -22.03
C SER A 94 5.91 -16.69 -21.39
N ARG A 95 4.74 -16.44 -21.99
CA ARG A 95 3.67 -15.57 -21.44
C ARG A 95 2.71 -16.31 -20.50
N ARG A 96 3.20 -17.34 -19.82
CA ARG A 96 2.45 -18.13 -18.83
C ARG A 96 3.29 -18.31 -17.59
N CYS A 97 2.68 -18.09 -16.43
CA CYS A 97 3.38 -18.23 -15.16
C CYS A 97 3.71 -19.72 -14.91
N PRO A 98 4.96 -20.07 -14.54
CA PRO A 98 5.34 -21.46 -14.28
C PRO A 98 4.71 -22.04 -13.01
N GLU A 99 4.40 -21.19 -12.03
CA GLU A 99 3.79 -21.62 -10.76
C GLU A 99 2.28 -21.86 -10.88
N CYS A 100 1.52 -20.91 -11.45
CA CYS A 100 0.05 -21.01 -11.50
C CYS A 100 -0.54 -21.35 -12.88
N GLY A 101 0.27 -21.36 -13.94
CA GLY A 101 -0.18 -21.65 -15.32
C GLY A 101 -0.98 -20.53 -16.00
N GLU A 102 -1.35 -19.48 -15.26
CA GLU A 102 -2.19 -18.39 -15.75
C GLU A 102 -1.47 -17.61 -16.86
N PRO A 103 -2.13 -17.36 -18.02
CA PRO A 103 -1.61 -16.44 -19.01
C PRO A 103 -1.64 -15.00 -18.48
N PHE A 104 -0.64 -14.20 -18.81
CA PHE A 104 -0.58 -12.80 -18.40
C PHE A 104 -0.15 -11.89 -19.54
N THR A 105 -0.54 -10.62 -19.46
CA THR A 105 0.03 -9.58 -20.32
C THR A 105 1.22 -8.91 -19.62
N LEU A 106 2.19 -8.41 -20.40
CA LEU A 106 3.32 -7.64 -19.84
C LEU A 106 2.85 -6.40 -19.07
N ILE A 107 1.72 -5.83 -19.50
CA ILE A 107 1.12 -4.64 -18.88
C ILE A 107 0.61 -5.02 -17.49
N ASP A 108 -0.14 -6.13 -17.37
CA ASP A 108 -0.68 -6.60 -16.09
C ASP A 108 0.44 -6.99 -15.13
N ALA A 109 1.43 -7.78 -15.61
CA ALA A 109 2.56 -8.18 -14.80
C ALA A 109 3.40 -7.00 -14.31
N ARG A 110 3.53 -5.95 -15.13
CA ARG A 110 4.22 -4.71 -14.74
C ARG A 110 3.40 -3.91 -13.73
N ARG A 111 2.08 -3.82 -13.90
CA ARG A 111 1.19 -3.11 -12.98
C ARG A 111 1.24 -3.74 -11.59
N THR A 112 1.09 -5.05 -11.51
CA THR A 112 1.22 -5.80 -10.25
C THR A 112 2.59 -5.62 -9.61
N ALA A 113 3.67 -5.64 -10.41
CA ALA A 113 5.01 -5.40 -9.89
C ALA A 113 5.15 -4.00 -9.30
N ILE A 114 4.57 -2.97 -9.92
CA ILE A 114 4.53 -1.61 -9.38
C ILE A 114 3.75 -1.60 -8.07
N ASP A 115 2.54 -2.17 -8.05
CA ASP A 115 1.68 -2.16 -6.85
C ASP A 115 2.33 -2.87 -5.65
N LYS A 116 3.10 -3.93 -5.89
CA LYS A 116 3.81 -4.68 -4.84
C LYS A 116 5.18 -4.10 -4.47
N SER A 117 5.92 -3.57 -5.45
CA SER A 117 7.26 -2.97 -5.21
C SER A 117 7.18 -1.58 -4.62
N PHE A 118 6.04 -0.88 -4.78
CA PHE A 118 5.69 0.29 -3.99
C PHE A 118 5.31 -0.15 -2.56
N GLY A 119 6.28 -0.75 -1.87
CA GLY A 119 6.24 -0.90 -0.43
C GLY A 119 5.96 0.46 0.21
N TRP A 120 5.34 0.43 1.38
CA TRP A 120 4.86 1.58 2.17
C TRP A 120 5.77 2.83 2.09
N SER A 121 7.09 2.65 2.06
CA SER A 121 8.08 3.73 1.92
C SER A 121 7.92 4.60 0.66
N THR A 122 7.50 4.04 -0.46
CA THR A 122 7.33 4.75 -1.72
C THR A 122 5.99 5.49 -1.76
N ARG A 123 4.96 4.90 -1.13
CA ARG A 123 3.67 5.56 -0.88
C ARG A 123 3.87 6.81 0.00
N LEU A 124 4.71 6.72 1.03
CA LEU A 124 5.11 7.86 1.86
C LEU A 124 5.83 8.97 1.06
N ARG A 125 6.61 8.60 0.04
CA ARG A 125 7.32 9.55 -0.86
C ARG A 125 6.46 10.15 -1.97
N MET A 126 5.20 9.74 -2.13
CA MET A 126 4.26 10.39 -3.05
C MET A 126 3.18 11.20 -2.34
N LEU A 127 3.11 11.16 -1.00
CA LEU A 127 2.22 12.04 -0.26
C LEU A 127 2.55 13.50 -0.58
N PRO A 128 1.56 14.35 -0.92
CA PRO A 128 1.76 15.78 -1.11
C PRO A 128 2.47 16.39 0.11
N GLN A 129 3.31 17.40 -0.12
CA GLN A 129 4.20 17.95 0.91
C GLN A 129 3.45 18.38 2.18
N TRP A 130 2.20 18.83 2.04
CA TRP A 130 1.32 19.20 3.15
C TRP A 130 0.90 18.02 4.03
N GLU A 131 0.61 16.85 3.46
CA GLU A 131 0.26 15.65 4.24
C GLU A 131 1.47 15.12 5.01
N ARG A 132 2.67 15.20 4.41
CA ARG A 132 3.91 14.86 5.13
C ARG A 132 4.15 15.80 6.30
N ALA A 133 3.94 17.10 6.11
CA ALA A 133 4.10 18.07 7.18
C ALA A 133 3.15 17.74 8.36
N ARG A 134 1.87 17.45 8.08
CA ARG A 134 0.90 17.05 9.11
C ARG A 134 1.31 15.78 9.85
N LEU A 135 1.73 14.74 9.13
CA LEU A 135 2.18 13.49 9.73
C LEU A 135 3.42 13.71 10.60
N LEU A 136 4.41 14.46 10.11
CA LEU A 136 5.63 14.77 10.87
C LEU A 136 5.32 15.60 12.12
N VAL A 137 4.40 16.58 12.05
CA VAL A 137 3.96 17.35 13.21
C VAL A 137 3.26 16.46 14.23
N GLY A 138 2.36 15.58 13.80
CA GLY A 138 1.68 14.64 14.69
C GLY A 138 2.66 13.70 15.42
N VAL A 139 3.61 13.12 14.69
CA VAL A 139 4.66 12.26 15.26
C VAL A 139 5.61 13.04 16.18
N ALA A 140 5.97 14.28 15.82
CA ALA A 140 6.81 15.11 16.67
C ALA A 140 6.10 15.44 17.99
N LEU A 141 4.80 15.78 17.95
CA LEU A 141 4.01 16.07 19.15
C LEU A 141 3.89 14.85 20.08
N THR A 142 3.69 13.64 19.56
CA THR A 142 3.64 12.43 20.38
C THR A 142 5.00 12.15 21.04
N VAL A 143 6.11 12.26 20.31
CA VAL A 143 7.46 12.07 20.85
C VAL A 143 7.79 13.13 21.91
N ILE A 144 7.46 14.40 21.65
CA ILE A 144 7.69 15.50 22.61
C ILE A 144 6.87 15.28 23.88
N SER A 145 5.60 14.88 23.77
CA SER A 145 4.75 14.58 24.94
C SER A 145 5.36 13.48 25.80
N ILE A 146 5.80 12.38 25.20
CA ILE A 146 6.46 11.27 25.91
C ILE A 146 7.77 11.74 26.58
N LEU A 147 8.59 12.51 25.86
CA LEU A 147 9.86 13.04 26.39
C LEU A 147 9.63 14.01 27.55
N ALA A 148 8.67 14.93 27.44
CA ALA A 148 8.38 15.92 28.47
C ALA A 148 7.99 15.25 29.80
N VAL A 149 7.09 14.27 29.74
CA VAL A 149 6.67 13.49 30.92
C VAL A 149 7.86 12.75 31.55
N ASN A 150 8.70 12.12 30.73
CA ASN A 150 9.87 11.40 31.24
C ASN A 150 10.92 12.34 31.86
N VAL A 151 11.23 13.47 31.23
CA VAL A 151 12.25 14.44 31.71
C VAL A 151 11.84 15.06 33.04
N ILE A 152 10.56 15.43 33.19
CA ILE A 152 10.04 16.01 34.44
C ILE A 152 10.19 15.01 35.60
N HIS A 153 9.94 13.72 35.36
CA HIS A 153 10.09 12.68 36.38
C HIS A 153 11.54 12.30 36.69
N LEU A 154 12.44 12.32 35.70
CA LEU A 154 13.87 12.06 35.90
C LEU A 154 14.52 13.09 36.83
N GLY A 155 14.06 14.34 36.81
CA GLY A 155 14.53 15.39 37.72
C GLY A 155 14.18 15.15 39.19
N ALA A 156 13.21 14.28 39.50
CA ALA A 156 12.73 14.00 40.86
C ALA A 156 13.45 12.83 41.57
N GLY A 157 14.54 12.30 40.99
CA GLY A 157 15.41 11.32 41.67
C GLY A 157 14.81 9.91 41.84
N ARG A 158 13.78 9.55 41.09
CA ARG A 158 13.18 8.20 41.11
C ARG A 158 13.65 7.35 39.92
N SER A 159 13.85 6.06 40.19
CA SER A 159 14.53 5.05 39.37
C SER A 159 14.09 4.98 37.88
N LEU A 160 15.00 4.52 37.02
CA LEU A 160 15.09 4.62 35.55
C LEU A 160 13.90 4.17 34.69
N VAL A 161 12.81 3.64 35.27
CA VAL A 161 11.55 3.40 34.56
C VAL A 161 10.42 3.72 35.54
N SER A 162 9.85 4.92 35.44
CA SER A 162 8.67 5.22 36.25
C SER A 162 7.53 4.30 35.78
N PHE A 163 6.86 3.64 36.73
CA PHE A 163 5.66 2.84 36.47
C PHE A 163 4.62 3.61 35.62
N GLN A 164 4.59 4.93 35.79
CA GLN A 164 3.76 5.87 35.07
C GLN A 164 4.15 6.04 33.58
N GLY A 165 5.44 6.07 33.26
CA GLY A 165 5.91 6.07 31.87
C GLY A 165 5.59 4.76 31.15
N GLY A 166 5.68 3.63 31.85
CA GLY A 166 5.22 2.34 31.34
C GLY A 166 3.72 2.33 31.03
N LEU A 167 2.91 2.91 31.90
CA LEU A 167 1.46 3.06 31.70
C LEU A 167 1.10 3.89 30.46
N MET A 168 1.86 4.94 30.14
CA MET A 168 1.64 5.70 28.91
C MET A 168 1.91 4.87 27.64
N VAL A 169 2.96 4.05 27.63
CA VAL A 169 3.26 3.17 26.49
C VAL A 169 2.18 2.10 26.35
N VAL A 170 1.71 1.54 27.46
CA VAL A 170 0.60 0.57 27.45
C VAL A 170 -0.70 1.22 26.96
N ALA A 171 -0.98 2.48 27.30
CA ALA A 171 -2.14 3.22 26.79
C ALA A 171 -2.04 3.58 25.30
N LEU A 172 -0.83 3.75 24.78
CA LEU A 172 -0.57 3.99 23.35
C LEU A 172 -0.92 2.80 22.47
N LEU A 173 -0.70 1.57 22.93
CA LEU A 173 -0.97 0.36 22.16
C LEU A 173 -2.44 0.21 21.72
N PRO A 174 -3.44 0.23 22.62
CA PRO A 174 -4.84 0.13 22.21
C PRO A 174 -5.26 1.35 21.39
N MET A 175 -4.68 2.53 21.63
CA MET A 175 -4.97 3.72 20.83
C MET A 175 -4.46 3.56 19.38
N LEU A 176 -3.26 3.00 19.18
CA LEU A 176 -2.73 2.70 17.86
C LEU A 176 -3.55 1.62 17.15
N ILE A 177 -3.95 0.56 17.86
CA ILE A 177 -4.83 -0.49 17.32
C ILE A 177 -6.18 0.12 16.89
N TRP A 178 -6.79 0.94 17.76
CA TRP A 178 -8.05 1.62 17.48
C TRP A 178 -7.92 2.62 16.33
N SER A 179 -6.77 3.26 16.18
CA SER A 179 -6.51 4.20 15.09
C SER A 179 -6.51 3.52 13.71
N GLY A 180 -5.97 2.30 13.61
CA GLY A 180 -6.01 1.52 12.37
C GLY A 180 -7.43 1.08 12.01
N PHE A 181 -8.21 0.70 13.01
CA PHE A 181 -9.62 0.36 12.84
C PHE A 181 -10.47 1.56 12.40
N LEU A 182 -10.25 2.74 12.99
CA LEU A 182 -10.92 3.98 12.59
C LEU A 182 -10.59 4.40 11.16
N GLN A 183 -9.36 4.17 10.68
CA GLN A 183 -8.99 4.46 9.30
C GLN A 183 -9.83 3.64 8.31
N ASP A 184 -10.05 2.37 8.60
CA ASP A 184 -10.79 1.45 7.75
C ASP A 184 -12.28 1.81 7.69
N ILE A 185 -12.87 2.18 8.84
CA ILE A 185 -14.30 2.54 8.92
C ILE A 185 -14.61 3.91 8.34
N MET A 186 -13.79 4.92 8.64
CA MET A 186 -14.14 6.33 8.38
C MET A 186 -13.54 6.87 7.07
N GLY A 187 -12.73 6.07 6.36
CA GLY A 187 -12.01 6.52 5.16
C GLY A 187 -11.03 7.67 5.43
N TRP A 188 -10.58 7.82 6.68
CA TRP A 188 -9.74 8.93 7.10
C TRP A 188 -8.34 8.81 6.54
N THR A 189 -7.75 9.96 6.17
CA THR A 189 -6.36 9.98 5.73
C THR A 189 -5.43 9.65 6.91
N PRO A 190 -4.29 8.97 6.68
CA PRO A 190 -3.33 8.65 7.75
C PRO A 190 -2.85 9.89 8.51
N SER A 191 -2.77 11.03 7.82
CA SER A 191 -2.40 12.32 8.40
C SER A 191 -3.41 12.84 9.43
N ASP A 192 -4.71 12.72 9.16
CA ASP A 192 -5.75 13.22 10.07
C ASP A 192 -5.75 12.39 11.36
N VAL A 193 -5.57 11.08 11.23
CA VAL A 193 -5.48 10.16 12.36
C VAL A 193 -4.26 10.46 13.22
N ALA A 194 -3.09 10.64 12.61
CA ALA A 194 -1.86 10.98 13.34
C ALA A 194 -1.98 12.31 14.09
N LEU A 195 -2.65 13.31 13.51
CA LEU A 195 -2.87 14.61 14.13
C LEU A 195 -3.81 14.49 15.34
N ILE A 196 -4.96 13.82 15.18
CA ILE A 196 -5.93 13.61 16.27
C ILE A 196 -5.28 12.86 17.44
N VAL A 197 -4.57 11.77 17.15
CA VAL A 197 -3.83 10.99 18.15
C VAL A 197 -2.79 11.88 18.87
N GLY A 198 -2.03 12.68 18.12
CA GLY A 198 -1.04 13.60 18.68
C GLY A 198 -1.64 14.65 19.62
N VAL A 199 -2.75 15.27 19.23
CA VAL A 199 -3.46 16.27 20.04
C VAL A 199 -4.01 15.65 21.32
N VAL A 200 -4.68 14.50 21.21
CA VAL A 200 -5.25 13.79 22.37
C VAL A 200 -4.15 13.36 23.34
N MET A 201 -3.06 12.78 22.83
CA MET A 201 -1.91 12.37 23.67
C MET A 201 -1.21 13.55 24.34
N THR A 202 -1.13 14.70 23.67
CA THR A 202 -0.58 15.93 24.27
C THR A 202 -1.49 16.44 25.39
N GLY A 203 -2.81 16.46 25.17
CA GLY A 203 -3.78 16.86 26.20
C GLY A 203 -3.73 15.97 27.44
N ILE A 204 -3.66 14.65 27.26
CA ILE A 204 -3.50 13.69 28.37
C ILE A 204 -2.20 13.96 29.12
N GLY A 205 -1.08 14.13 28.39
CA GLY A 205 0.22 14.42 29.00
C GLY A 205 0.21 15.70 29.84
N VAL A 206 -0.41 16.77 29.35
CA VAL A 206 -0.56 18.04 30.09
C VAL A 206 -1.41 17.84 31.35
N LEU A 207 -2.50 17.08 31.26
CA LEU A 207 -3.36 16.79 32.42
C LEU A 207 -2.56 16.07 33.52
N PHE A 208 -1.75 15.08 33.17
CA PHE A 208 -0.87 14.38 34.12
C PHE A 208 0.23 15.26 34.73
N ILE A 209 0.65 16.34 34.07
CA ILE A 209 1.63 17.27 34.63
C ILE A 209 0.97 18.19 35.66
N LEU A 210 -0.31 18.52 35.47
CA LEU A 210 -1.04 19.45 36.33
C LEU A 210 -1.65 18.79 37.58
N PHE A 211 -1.93 17.48 37.53
CA PHE A 211 -2.54 16.69 38.60
C PHE A 211 -1.54 15.72 39.23
#